data_AF-A0A932SU61-F1
#
_entry.id   AF-A0A932SU61-F1
#
_cell.length_a   1.000
_cell.length_b   1.000
_cell.length_c   1.000
_cell.angle_alpha   90.00
_cell.angle_beta   90.00
_cell.angle_gamma   90.00
#
_symmetry.space_group_name_H-M   'P 1'
#
loop_
_entity.id
_entity.type
_entity.pdbx_description
1 polymer ?
#
loop_
_entity_poly.entity_id
_entity_poly.type
_entity_poly.pdbx_seq_one_letter_code
_entity_poly.pdbx_strand_id
1 'polypeptide(L)'
;MSVSPETRPSLIVRLKDRADDDAWFEFTEIYRPVIYRLACRRGMQHADADDLVQQVLSSVARVIDRWEEDPQRARFRTWLARVANNAIVNALTRRAGDRGTGDSELHDLLDLQPAEGPGSDLIRVEHRREVFRWAARQVRPEFQAETWDAFWLTAVEGREVDEVAGELKRSRGSIYAARSRVMRRLREKVAEWEEDVCS
;
A
#
# COMPACT_ATOMS: atom_id res chain seq x y z
N MET A 1 -0.48 8.94 -18.78
CA MET A 1 -1.15 7.90 -17.98
C MET A 1 -0.26 7.60 -16.78
N SER A 2 -0.62 8.06 -15.58
CA SER A 2 0.16 7.76 -14.38
C SER A 2 -0.16 6.32 -13.94
N VAL A 3 0.67 5.38 -14.36
CA VAL A 3 0.62 3.99 -13.88
C VAL A 3 0.80 4.06 -12.36
N SER A 4 -0.23 3.68 -11.61
CA SER A 4 -0.16 3.64 -10.15
C SER A 4 0.39 2.27 -9.77
N PRO A 5 1.38 2.19 -8.85
CA PRO A 5 2.05 0.93 -8.47
C PRO A 5 1.00 -0.14 -8.20
N GLU A 6 1.06 -1.27 -8.91
CA GLU A 6 0.23 -2.45 -8.62
C GLU A 6 0.97 -3.38 -7.67
N THR A 7 0.24 -4.29 -7.01
CA THR A 7 0.89 -5.40 -6.30
C THR A 7 1.57 -6.32 -7.29
N ARG A 8 2.79 -6.70 -6.96
CA ARG A 8 3.63 -7.57 -7.78
C ARG A 8 2.95 -8.93 -8.01
N PRO A 9 2.93 -9.45 -9.24
CA PRO A 9 2.58 -10.84 -9.52
C PRO A 9 3.39 -11.84 -8.70
N SER A 10 4.70 -11.60 -8.56
CA SER A 10 5.61 -12.46 -7.79
C SER A 10 5.28 -12.49 -6.30
N LEU A 11 4.89 -11.35 -5.72
CA LEU A 11 4.40 -11.29 -4.34
C LEU A 11 3.08 -12.06 -4.21
N ILE A 12 2.15 -11.89 -5.15
CA ILE A 12 0.87 -12.62 -5.17
C ILE A 12 1.10 -14.14 -5.28
N VAL A 13 2.04 -14.57 -6.11
CA VAL A 13 2.42 -15.99 -6.24
C VAL A 13 3.03 -16.51 -4.95
N ARG A 14 3.95 -15.77 -4.33
CA ARG A 14 4.56 -16.13 -3.04
C ARG A 14 3.53 -16.18 -1.90
N LEU A 15 2.53 -15.30 -1.90
CA LEU A 15 1.44 -15.32 -0.91
C LEU A 15 0.57 -16.59 -0.96
N LYS A 16 0.62 -17.37 -2.06
CA LYS A 16 -0.02 -18.70 -2.12
C LYS A 16 0.70 -19.72 -1.23
N ASP A 17 1.98 -19.50 -0.94
CA ASP A 17 2.66 -20.24 0.11
C ASP A 17 2.36 -19.58 1.46
N ARG A 18 1.54 -20.23 2.27
CA ARG A 18 1.18 -19.74 3.60
C ARG A 18 2.34 -19.78 4.59
N ALA A 19 3.42 -20.49 4.27
CA ALA A 19 4.63 -20.55 5.09
C ALA A 19 5.67 -19.48 4.69
N ASP A 20 5.44 -18.70 3.63
CA ASP A 20 6.32 -17.59 3.23
C ASP A 20 6.04 -16.35 4.11
N ASP A 21 6.53 -16.40 5.35
CA ASP A 21 6.38 -15.32 6.34
C ASP A 21 6.91 -13.97 5.83
N ASP A 22 7.96 -13.98 5.00
CA ASP A 22 8.54 -12.77 4.42
C ASP A 22 7.58 -12.11 3.41
N ALA A 23 6.93 -12.89 2.55
CA ALA A 23 5.92 -12.39 1.63
C ALA A 23 4.71 -11.82 2.36
N TRP A 24 4.24 -12.51 3.41
CA TRP A 24 3.14 -12.04 4.26
C TRP A 24 3.52 -10.77 5.04
N PHE A 25 4.75 -10.68 5.53
CA PHE A 25 5.26 -9.49 6.19
C PHE A 25 5.31 -8.29 5.23
N GLU A 26 5.86 -8.47 4.03
CA GLU A 26 5.92 -7.42 3.00
C GLU A 26 4.51 -6.95 2.59
N PHE A 27 3.59 -7.89 2.38
CA PHE A 27 2.21 -7.60 2.04
C PHE A 27 1.50 -6.79 3.14
N THR A 28 1.63 -7.22 4.39
CA THR A 28 0.97 -6.57 5.53
C THR A 28 1.54 -5.18 5.82
N GLU A 29 2.85 -4.97 5.69
CA GLU A 29 3.50 -3.66 5.82
C GLU A 29 2.89 -2.59 4.89
N ILE A 30 2.41 -2.99 3.72
CA ILE A 30 1.81 -2.09 2.72
C ILE A 30 0.31 -1.97 2.94
N TYR A 31 -0.39 -3.09 3.11
CA TYR A 31 -1.86 -3.10 3.05
C TYR A 31 -2.56 -2.87 4.38
N ARG A 32 -1.96 -3.28 5.50
CA ARG A 32 -2.48 -3.03 6.85
C ARG A 32 -2.74 -1.52 7.07
N PRO A 33 -1.74 -0.61 6.87
CA PRO A 33 -1.96 0.83 7.04
C PRO A 33 -3.00 1.42 6.08
N VAL A 34 -3.10 0.90 4.85
CA VAL A 34 -4.07 1.37 3.85
C VAL A 34 -5.50 1.08 4.29
N ILE A 35 -5.78 -0.18 4.64
CA ILE A 35 -7.12 -0.63 5.07
C ILE A 35 -7.51 0.07 6.36
N TYR A 36 -6.58 0.16 7.32
CA TYR A 36 -6.79 0.83 8.59
C TYR A 36 -7.20 2.30 8.41
N ARG A 37 -6.42 3.07 7.65
CA ARG A 37 -6.72 4.50 7.45
C ARG A 37 -8.00 4.71 6.65
N LEU A 38 -8.31 3.81 5.72
CA LEU A 38 -9.57 3.85 5.01
C LEU A 38 -10.75 3.66 5.96
N ALA A 39 -10.68 2.68 6.87
CA ALA A 39 -11.72 2.42 7.87
C ALA A 39 -11.90 3.62 8.81
N CYS A 40 -10.81 4.15 9.36
CA CYS A 40 -10.86 5.32 10.24
C CYS A 40 -11.42 6.56 9.52
N ARG A 41 -11.06 6.80 8.25
CA ARG A 41 -11.65 7.90 7.45
C ARG A 41 -13.15 7.75 7.23
N ARG A 42 -13.70 6.53 7.29
CA ARG A 42 -15.14 6.28 7.21
C ARG A 42 -15.85 6.34 8.56
N GLY A 43 -15.16 6.76 9.63
CA GLY A 43 -15.74 6.96 10.95
C GLY A 43 -15.66 5.74 11.87
N MET A 44 -14.92 4.71 11.49
CA MET A 44 -14.69 3.55 12.37
C MET A 44 -13.73 3.92 13.53
N GLN A 45 -14.02 3.45 14.74
CA GLN A 45 -13.12 3.59 15.88
C GLN A 45 -11.87 2.71 15.72
N HIS A 46 -10.79 3.06 16.41
CA HIS A 46 -9.48 2.43 16.20
C HIS A 46 -9.49 0.92 16.48
N ALA A 47 -10.17 0.48 17.54
CA ALA A 47 -10.28 -0.94 17.88
C ALA A 47 -11.01 -1.74 16.78
N ASP A 48 -12.19 -1.26 16.35
CA ASP A 48 -12.94 -1.91 15.27
C ASP A 48 -12.17 -1.89 13.94
N ALA A 49 -11.37 -0.85 13.69
CA ALA A 49 -10.53 -0.75 12.50
C ALA A 49 -9.40 -1.77 12.49
N ASP A 50 -8.77 -2.03 13.64
CA ASP A 50 -7.76 -3.09 13.76
C ASP A 50 -8.38 -4.48 13.56
N ASP A 51 -9.57 -4.74 14.13
CA ASP A 51 -10.30 -6.00 13.94
C ASP A 51 -10.70 -6.21 12.47
N LEU A 52 -11.21 -5.17 11.82
CA LEU A 52 -11.56 -5.19 10.40
C LEU A 52 -10.34 -5.52 9.53
N VAL A 53 -9.19 -4.90 9.83
CA VAL A 53 -7.95 -5.15 9.10
C VAL A 53 -7.57 -6.62 9.19
N GLN A 54 -7.65 -7.23 10.39
CA GLN A 54 -7.41 -8.67 10.55
C GLN A 54 -8.39 -9.49 9.72
N GLN A 55 -9.68 -9.19 9.77
CA GLN A 55 -10.70 -9.90 8.99
C GLN A 55 -10.44 -9.85 7.47
N VAL A 56 -10.07 -8.67 6.95
CA VAL A 56 -9.74 -8.50 5.52
C VAL A 56 -8.51 -9.32 5.16
N LEU A 57 -7.42 -9.21 5.94
CA LEU A 57 -6.16 -9.93 5.67
C LEU A 57 -6.34 -11.46 5.78
N SER A 58 -7.05 -11.94 6.79
CA SER A 58 -7.38 -13.37 6.93
C SER A 58 -8.26 -13.89 5.79
N SER A 59 -9.13 -13.04 5.26
CA SER A 59 -9.95 -13.40 4.10
C SER A 59 -9.13 -13.47 2.82
N VAL A 60 -8.17 -12.56 2.62
CA VAL A 60 -7.19 -12.65 1.55
C VAL A 60 -6.41 -13.97 1.64
N ALA A 61 -5.86 -14.30 2.82
CA ALA A 61 -5.08 -15.53 3.03
C ALA A 61 -5.86 -16.82 2.72
N ARG A 62 -7.19 -16.81 2.82
CA ARG A 62 -8.01 -17.98 2.50
C ARG A 62 -8.29 -18.17 1.03
N VAL A 63 -8.30 -17.09 0.25
CA VAL A 63 -8.69 -17.13 -1.18
C VAL A 63 -7.53 -16.90 -2.12
N ILE A 64 -6.38 -16.42 -1.63
CA ILE A 64 -5.19 -16.13 -2.44
C ILE A 64 -4.71 -17.35 -3.24
N ASP A 65 -4.86 -18.56 -2.69
CA ASP A 65 -4.52 -19.82 -3.35
C ASP A 65 -5.26 -19.99 -4.70
N ARG A 66 -6.51 -19.50 -4.74
CA ARG A 66 -7.41 -19.54 -5.92
C ARG A 66 -7.29 -18.29 -6.79
N TRP A 67 -6.50 -17.30 -6.39
CA TRP A 67 -6.29 -16.10 -7.18
C TRP A 67 -5.48 -16.44 -8.42
N GLU A 68 -6.03 -16.14 -9.59
CA GLU A 68 -5.37 -16.29 -10.88
C GLU A 68 -5.26 -14.92 -11.52
N GLU A 69 -4.06 -14.59 -12.01
CA GLU A 69 -3.86 -13.42 -12.85
C GLU A 69 -4.46 -13.68 -14.22
N ASP A 70 -5.69 -13.20 -14.40
CA ASP A 70 -6.39 -13.22 -15.67
C ASP A 70 -6.46 -11.77 -16.21
N PRO A 71 -5.99 -11.51 -17.45
CA PRO A 71 -6.12 -10.22 -18.12
C PRO A 71 -7.55 -9.68 -18.20
N GLN A 72 -8.57 -10.56 -18.12
CA GLN A 72 -9.99 -10.21 -18.10
C GLN A 72 -10.54 -9.96 -16.68
N ARG A 73 -9.80 -10.34 -15.63
CA ARG A 73 -10.17 -10.06 -14.23
C ARG A 73 -9.65 -8.71 -13.77
N ALA A 74 -10.28 -8.15 -12.74
CA ALA A 74 -9.76 -6.95 -12.11
C ALA A 74 -8.40 -7.24 -11.47
N ARG A 75 -7.50 -6.26 -11.59
CA ARG A 75 -6.19 -6.28 -10.93
C ARG A 75 -6.35 -6.51 -9.43
N PHE A 76 -5.38 -7.22 -8.84
CA PHE A 76 -5.40 -7.61 -7.42
C PHE A 76 -5.73 -6.45 -6.47
N ARG A 77 -5.12 -5.28 -6.68
CA ARG A 77 -5.39 -4.09 -5.87
C ARG A 77 -6.84 -3.62 -5.98
N THR A 78 -7.44 -3.65 -7.18
CA THR A 78 -8.83 -3.25 -7.39
C THR A 78 -9.78 -4.22 -6.69
N TRP A 79 -9.46 -5.51 -6.71
CA TRP A 79 -10.19 -6.52 -5.95
C TRP A 79 -10.05 -6.30 -4.44
N LEU A 80 -8.82 -6.18 -3.91
CA LEU A 80 -8.58 -5.94 -2.49
C LEU A 80 -9.22 -4.63 -2.01
N ALA A 81 -9.20 -3.61 -2.88
CA ALA A 81 -9.88 -2.36 -2.64
C ALA A 81 -11.39 -2.56 -2.42
N ARG A 82 -12.02 -3.40 -3.24
CA ARG A 82 -13.45 -3.71 -3.11
C ARG A 82 -13.72 -4.54 -1.87
N VAL A 83 -12.91 -5.56 -1.58
CA VAL A 83 -13.02 -6.37 -0.35
C VAL A 83 -12.96 -5.47 0.88
N ALA A 84 -11.95 -4.61 0.98
CA ALA A 84 -11.81 -3.67 2.09
C ALA A 84 -13.00 -2.69 2.18
N ASN A 85 -13.43 -2.12 1.05
CA ASN A 85 -14.58 -1.21 1.03
C ASN A 85 -15.88 -1.89 1.49
N ASN A 86 -16.15 -3.09 0.99
CA ASN A 86 -17.35 -3.85 1.35
C ASN A 86 -17.31 -4.27 2.82
N ALA A 87 -16.16 -4.72 3.31
CA ALA A 87 -15.97 -5.05 4.72
C ALA A 87 -16.24 -3.83 5.62
N ILE A 88 -15.75 -2.64 5.24
CA ILE A 88 -16.02 -1.39 5.97
C ILE A 88 -17.51 -1.06 5.95
N VAL A 89 -18.16 -1.10 4.78
CA VAL A 89 -19.59 -0.80 4.66
C VAL A 89 -20.40 -1.76 5.52
N ASN A 90 -20.15 -3.06 5.43
CA ASN A 90 -20.84 -4.07 6.24
C ASN A 90 -20.61 -3.85 7.73
N ALA A 91 -19.37 -3.57 8.16
CA ALA A 91 -19.07 -3.32 9.56
C ALA A 91 -19.81 -2.07 10.10
N LEU A 92 -19.96 -1.03 9.27
CA LEU A 92 -20.66 0.21 9.66
C LEU A 92 -22.19 0.08 9.60
N THR A 93 -22.74 -0.80 8.76
CA THR A 93 -24.19 -1.01 8.64
C THR A 93 -24.73 -2.12 9.54
N ARG A 94 -23.86 -3.03 10.02
CA ARG A 94 -24.24 -4.07 10.98
C ARG A 94 -24.72 -3.46 12.30
N ARG A 95 -25.87 -3.93 12.78
CA ARG A 95 -26.41 -3.58 14.11
C ARG A 95 -25.73 -4.44 15.18
N ALA A 96 -25.65 -3.92 16.41
CA ALA A 96 -24.88 -4.50 17.52
C ALA A 96 -25.22 -5.97 17.91
N GLY A 97 -26.30 -6.55 17.38
CA GLY A 97 -26.72 -7.93 17.66
C GLY A 97 -26.20 -9.00 16.70
N ASP A 98 -25.53 -8.63 15.60
CA ASP A 98 -25.21 -9.56 14.49
C ASP A 98 -23.73 -10.00 14.45
N ARG A 99 -23.06 -10.00 15.62
CA ARG A 99 -21.61 -10.22 15.73
C ARG A 99 -21.15 -11.67 15.45
N GLY A 100 -22.06 -12.57 15.06
CA GLY A 100 -21.79 -14.02 14.97
C GLY A 100 -21.40 -14.58 13.59
N THR A 101 -21.66 -13.88 12.49
CA THR A 101 -21.58 -14.43 11.11
C THR A 101 -20.51 -13.80 10.22
N GLY A 102 -19.63 -12.96 10.79
CA GLY A 102 -18.77 -12.04 10.04
C GLY A 102 -17.90 -12.67 8.95
N ASP A 103 -17.50 -13.92 9.13
CA ASP A 103 -16.61 -14.66 8.23
C ASP A 103 -17.31 -15.19 6.97
N SER A 104 -18.58 -15.59 7.08
CA SER A 104 -19.34 -16.14 5.95
C SER A 104 -19.73 -15.03 4.97
N GLU A 105 -20.17 -13.87 5.49
CA GLU A 105 -20.55 -12.72 4.65
C GLU A 105 -19.35 -12.11 3.94
N LEU A 106 -18.16 -12.12 4.55
CA LEU A 106 -16.95 -11.64 3.89
C LEU A 106 -16.51 -12.59 2.78
N HIS A 107 -16.81 -13.89 2.91
CA HIS A 107 -16.58 -14.87 1.84
C HIS A 107 -17.46 -14.58 0.62
N ASP A 108 -18.75 -14.31 0.82
CA ASP A 108 -19.69 -13.96 -0.25
C ASP A 108 -19.26 -12.68 -1.00
N LEU A 109 -18.60 -11.75 -0.32
CA LEU A 109 -18.06 -10.53 -0.93
C LEU A 109 -16.84 -10.78 -1.83
N LEU A 110 -16.11 -11.89 -1.64
CA LEU A 110 -14.95 -12.26 -2.46
C LEU A 110 -15.37 -12.86 -3.81
N ASP A 111 -16.58 -13.41 -3.89
CA ASP A 111 -17.13 -14.08 -5.08
C ASP A 111 -17.88 -13.14 -6.05
N LEU A 112 -18.13 -11.88 -5.67
CA LEU A 112 -18.79 -10.90 -6.51
C LEU A 112 -17.82 -10.32 -7.56
N GLN A 113 -18.21 -10.38 -8.84
CA GLN A 113 -17.43 -9.86 -9.97
C GLN A 113 -17.07 -8.36 -9.83
N PRO A 114 -15.97 -7.91 -10.46
CA PRO A 114 -15.49 -6.55 -10.29
C PRO A 114 -16.42 -5.50 -10.94
N ALA A 115 -16.77 -4.46 -10.19
CA ALA A 115 -17.33 -3.22 -10.73
C ALA A 115 -16.55 -2.01 -10.17
N GLU A 116 -16.21 -1.06 -11.03
CA GLU A 116 -15.52 0.19 -10.66
C GLU A 116 -16.43 1.10 -9.83
N GLY A 117 -15.91 1.69 -8.75
CA GLY A 117 -16.66 2.60 -7.89
C GLY A 117 -15.76 3.52 -7.04
N PRO A 118 -16.31 4.57 -6.40
CA PRO A 118 -15.57 5.68 -5.80
C PRO A 118 -14.53 5.30 -4.73
N GLY A 119 -14.68 4.13 -4.10
CA GLY A 119 -13.75 3.61 -3.09
C GLY A 119 -12.41 3.12 -3.66
N SER A 120 -12.28 2.94 -4.98
CA SER A 120 -11.04 2.49 -5.61
C SER A 120 -9.96 3.59 -5.64
N ASP A 121 -10.37 4.86 -5.82
CA ASP A 121 -9.45 5.99 -5.96
C ASP A 121 -8.71 6.31 -4.65
N LEU A 122 -9.41 6.27 -3.51
CA LEU A 122 -8.81 6.54 -2.21
C LEU A 122 -7.78 5.47 -1.83
N ILE A 123 -8.09 4.20 -2.11
CA ILE A 123 -7.17 3.08 -1.88
C ILE A 123 -5.97 3.17 -2.79
N ARG A 124 -6.15 3.58 -4.05
CA ARG A 124 -5.04 3.82 -4.97
C ARG A 124 -4.07 4.88 -4.46
N VAL A 125 -4.58 6.01 -3.96
CA VAL A 125 -3.75 7.09 -3.39
C VAL A 125 -3.02 6.62 -2.13
N GLU A 126 -3.73 5.95 -1.23
CA GLU A 126 -3.16 5.50 0.05
C GLU A 126 -2.13 4.38 -0.16
N HIS A 127 -2.39 3.45 -1.08
CA HIS A 127 -1.43 2.44 -1.51
C HIS A 127 -0.17 3.08 -2.09
N ARG A 128 -0.31 4.05 -3.01
CA ARG A 128 0.85 4.75 -3.57
C ARG A 128 1.70 5.43 -2.49
N ARG A 129 1.06 5.99 -1.46
CA ARG A 129 1.76 6.57 -0.31
C ARG A 129 2.51 5.51 0.49
N GLU A 130 1.93 4.34 0.70
CA GLU A 130 2.58 3.27 1.44
C GLU A 130 3.71 2.60 0.67
N VAL A 131 3.55 2.36 -0.64
CA VAL A 131 4.66 1.91 -1.49
C VAL A 131 5.82 2.91 -1.45
N PHE A 132 5.53 4.21 -1.50
CA PHE A 132 6.55 5.24 -1.34
C PHE A 132 7.22 5.18 0.05
N ARG A 133 6.44 5.04 1.13
CA ARG A 133 6.99 4.95 2.50
C ARG A 133 7.84 3.70 2.69
N TRP A 134 7.39 2.56 2.19
CA TRP A 134 8.14 1.32 2.17
C TRP A 134 9.47 1.51 1.43
N ALA A 135 9.43 2.02 0.19
CA ALA A 135 10.63 2.29 -0.59
C ALA A 135 11.57 3.28 0.11
N ALA A 136 11.03 4.31 0.75
CA ALA A 136 11.79 5.26 1.53
C ALA A 136 12.49 4.61 2.74
N ARG A 137 11.81 3.69 3.46
CA ARG A 137 12.44 2.92 4.56
C ARG A 137 13.59 2.06 4.08
N GLN A 138 13.43 1.41 2.92
CA GLN A 138 14.44 0.53 2.34
C GLN A 138 15.65 1.28 1.78
N VAL A 139 15.41 2.45 1.16
CA VAL A 139 16.45 3.23 0.47
C VAL A 139 17.20 4.16 1.42
N ARG A 140 16.58 4.63 2.52
CA ARG A 140 17.20 5.55 3.48
C ARG A 140 18.60 5.11 3.95
N PRO A 141 18.85 3.84 4.33
CA PRO A 141 20.16 3.39 4.79
C PRO A 141 21.26 3.45 3.73
N GLU A 142 20.91 3.54 2.45
CA GLU A 142 21.87 3.58 1.34
C GLU A 142 22.48 4.98 1.13
N PHE A 143 21.93 6.02 1.78
CA PHE A 143 22.37 7.40 1.63
C PHE A 143 22.98 7.95 2.91
N GLN A 144 23.95 8.87 2.75
CA GLN A 144 24.41 9.70 3.86
C GLN A 144 23.26 10.57 4.38
N ALA A 145 23.23 10.79 5.69
CA ALA A 145 22.17 11.53 6.37
C ALA A 145 21.92 12.89 5.71
N GLU A 146 22.96 13.65 5.38
CA GLU A 146 22.80 14.98 4.79
C GLU A 146 22.21 14.94 3.36
N THR A 147 22.49 13.88 2.59
CA THR A 147 21.91 13.68 1.26
C THR A 147 20.44 13.31 1.37
N TRP A 148 20.10 12.49 2.36
CA TRP A 148 18.72 12.12 2.67
C TRP A 148 17.92 13.33 3.16
N ASP A 149 18.47 14.13 4.06
CA ASP A 149 17.81 15.31 4.63
C ASP A 149 17.56 16.37 3.56
N ALA A 150 18.55 16.62 2.68
CA ALA A 150 18.37 17.50 1.52
C ALA A 150 17.19 17.08 0.63
N PHE A 151 17.03 15.77 0.42
CA PHE A 151 15.88 15.23 -0.29
C PHE A 151 14.58 15.37 0.51
N TRP A 152 14.57 14.97 1.78
CA TRP A 152 13.36 14.91 2.60
C TRP A 152 12.75 16.30 2.82
N LEU A 153 13.57 17.26 3.24
CA LEU A 153 13.15 18.64 3.50
C LEU A 153 12.58 19.31 2.25
N THR A 154 13.14 19.04 1.06
CA THR A 154 12.71 19.71 -0.17
C THR A 154 11.60 18.96 -0.93
N ALA A 155 11.63 17.64 -0.95
CA ALA A 155 10.71 16.84 -1.77
C ALA A 155 9.50 16.33 -0.99
N VAL A 156 9.62 16.13 0.33
CA VAL A 156 8.54 15.62 1.19
C VAL A 156 7.93 16.77 2.01
N GLU A 157 8.75 17.59 2.64
CA GLU A 157 8.27 18.74 3.44
C GLU A 157 8.02 20.00 2.60
N GLY A 158 8.49 20.02 1.35
CA GLY A 158 8.23 21.13 0.42
C GLY A 158 8.95 22.43 0.77
N ARG A 159 10.02 22.38 1.58
CA ARG A 159 10.81 23.55 1.94
C ARG A 159 11.61 24.08 0.74
N GLU A 160 11.89 25.38 0.76
CA GLU A 160 12.62 26.05 -0.31
C GLU A 160 14.08 25.60 -0.39
N VAL A 161 14.58 25.42 -1.62
CA VAL A 161 15.93 24.89 -1.85
C VAL A 161 17.01 25.81 -1.29
N ASP A 162 16.79 27.13 -1.33
CA ASP A 162 17.74 28.11 -0.79
C ASP A 162 17.85 28.04 0.73
N GLU A 163 16.72 27.87 1.41
CA GLU A 163 16.66 27.73 2.87
C GLU A 163 17.38 26.46 3.32
N VAL A 164 17.08 25.33 2.68
CA VAL A 164 17.69 24.04 2.99
C VAL A 164 19.19 24.03 2.64
N ALA A 165 19.59 24.69 1.55
CA ALA A 165 21.00 24.85 1.19
C ALA A 165 21.78 25.63 2.27
N GLY A 166 21.19 26.70 2.80
CA GLY A 166 21.75 27.49 3.90
C GLY A 166 21.87 26.68 5.19
N GLU A 167 20.81 25.95 5.58
CA GLU A 167 20.79 25.11 6.78
C GLU A 167 21.82 23.99 6.73
N LEU A 168 21.87 23.25 5.61
CA LEU A 168 22.79 22.13 5.43
C LEU A 168 24.22 22.57 5.06
N LYS A 169 24.47 23.89 4.92
CA LYS A 169 25.74 24.46 4.46
C LYS A 169 26.23 23.85 3.14
N ARG A 170 25.31 23.68 2.19
CA ARG A 170 25.57 23.10 0.85
C ARG A 170 25.16 24.08 -0.25
N SER A 171 25.65 23.83 -1.48
CA SER A 171 25.20 24.59 -2.65
C SER A 171 23.82 24.12 -3.11
N ARG A 172 23.02 25.01 -3.72
CA ARG A 172 21.76 24.65 -4.39
C ARG A 172 21.93 23.47 -5.34
N GLY A 173 23.02 23.48 -6.12
CA GLY A 173 23.36 22.39 -7.04
C GLY A 173 23.54 21.04 -6.34
N SER A 174 24.13 21.03 -5.14
CA SER A 174 24.24 19.83 -4.31
C SER A 174 22.87 19.33 -3.85
N ILE A 175 21.95 20.22 -3.48
CA ILE A 175 20.58 19.86 -3.08
C ILE A 175 19.81 19.24 -4.26
N TYR A 176 19.86 19.86 -5.46
CA TYR A 176 19.24 19.28 -6.66
C TYR A 176 19.84 17.93 -7.06
N ALA A 177 21.16 17.77 -6.91
CA ALA A 177 21.84 16.50 -7.16
C ALA A 177 21.41 15.42 -6.16
N ALA A 178 21.34 15.76 -4.86
CA ALA A 178 20.82 14.87 -3.82
C ALA A 178 19.39 14.44 -4.13
N ARG A 179 18.49 15.39 -4.41
CA ARG A 179 17.10 15.12 -4.78
C ARG A 179 17.00 14.19 -5.99
N SER A 180 17.80 14.44 -7.04
CA SER A 180 17.79 13.63 -8.26
C SER A 180 18.26 12.19 -8.00
N ARG A 181 19.33 12.01 -7.21
CA ARG A 181 19.87 10.69 -6.86
C ARG A 181 18.88 9.89 -6.02
N VAL A 182 18.33 10.48 -4.96
CA VAL A 182 17.38 9.80 -4.08
C VAL A 182 16.08 9.48 -4.83
N MET A 183 15.54 10.43 -5.62
CA MET A 183 14.34 10.18 -6.42
C MET A 183 14.53 9.08 -7.46
N ARG A 184 15.71 9.02 -8.09
CA ARG A 184 16.04 7.93 -9.01
C ARG A 184 16.07 6.60 -8.29
N ARG A 185 16.78 6.51 -7.16
CA ARG A 185 16.87 5.27 -6.38
C ARG A 185 15.52 4.82 -5.82
N LEU A 186 14.68 5.76 -5.39
CA LEU A 186 13.30 5.45 -4.98
C LEU A 186 12.47 4.91 -6.13
N ARG A 187 12.58 5.50 -7.33
CA ARG A 187 11.91 4.95 -8.53
C ARG A 187 12.44 3.57 -8.89
N GLU A 188 13.75 3.35 -8.82
CA GLU A 188 14.36 2.03 -9.04
C GLU A 188 13.86 1.03 -7.99
N LYS A 189 13.75 1.41 -6.71
CA LYS A 189 13.25 0.50 -5.66
C LYS A 189 11.76 0.18 -5.83
N VAL A 190 10.97 1.16 -6.25
CA VAL A 190 9.56 0.95 -6.59
C VAL A 190 9.43 0.12 -7.88
N ALA A 191 10.33 0.30 -8.86
CA ALA A 191 10.34 -0.49 -10.09
C ALA A 191 10.84 -1.91 -9.86
N GLU A 192 11.88 -2.15 -9.06
CA GLU A 192 12.27 -3.48 -8.56
C GLU A 192 11.06 -4.13 -7.91
N TRP A 193 10.33 -3.37 -7.08
CA TRP A 193 9.07 -3.82 -6.50
C TRP A 193 7.98 -4.04 -7.57
N GLU A 194 7.94 -3.36 -8.70
CA GLU A 194 6.93 -3.62 -9.74
C GLU A 194 7.35 -4.72 -10.76
N GLU A 195 8.65 -4.97 -10.97
CA GLU A 195 9.22 -5.65 -12.15
C GLU A 195 9.97 -6.99 -11.89
N ASP A 196 9.82 -7.70 -10.76
CA ASP A 196 10.27 -9.13 -10.72
C ASP A 196 9.29 -10.02 -11.51
N VAL A 197 9.21 -9.75 -12.81
CA VAL A 197 8.57 -10.51 -13.85
C VAL A 197 9.68 -10.78 -14.87
N CYS A 198 10.00 -12.06 -15.04
CA CYS A 198 11.06 -12.65 -15.87
C CYS A 198 12.48 -12.61 -15.30
N SER A 199 12.83 -13.70 -14.63
CA SER A 199 14.01 -14.47 -15.05
C SER A 199 13.66 -15.95 -15.19
#